data_AF-X1B3D9-F1
#
_entry.id   AF-X1B3D9-F1
#
_cell.length_a   1.000
_cell.length_b   1.000
_cell.length_c   1.000
_cell.angle_alpha   90.00
_cell.angle_beta   90.00
_cell.angle_gamma   90.00
#
_symmetry.space_group_name_H-M   'P 1'
#
loop_
_entity.id
_entity.type
_entity.pdbx_description
1 polymer ?
#
loop_
_entity_poly.entity_id
_entity_poly.type
_entity_poly.pdbx_seq_one_letter_code
_entity_poly.pdbx_strand_id
1 'polypeptide(L)'
;DLSSLNRAWYRAYRDWNEVIPPKYVTLSTWRDFVDWQLFNVEKLSEDLKWRVKAVKKIDLGHVVSSHSAISSVFTPPLSGYGCPDDWEMAKQVDVWGTSLYPKHIGESMPLDSVWRGVALDATRSSSDAHGKDYWLGELQCGDGVEGIRFGEPVTPQDIQMWSWSAIARGAKGLNYYAWYPMSCGYENSGFGLINLDGNITERARAAGKVARIIDQNMNVFLNVKSPQAEVGIVYNIYSYIMLACSREWADEIVNIVSSSLAGIYRALLEENIPVD
;
A
#
# COMPACT_ATOMS: atom_id res chain seq x y z
N ASP A 1 9.36 32.00 11.01
CA ASP A 1 9.19 33.32 10.36
C ASP A 1 9.73 33.27 8.92
N LEU A 2 9.38 34.25 8.07
CA LEU A 2 9.73 34.26 6.64
C LEU A 2 11.24 34.35 6.39
N SER A 3 11.98 35.05 7.26
CA SER A 3 13.44 35.15 7.14
C SER A 3 14.11 33.79 7.38
N SER A 4 13.60 32.99 8.32
CA SER A 4 14.05 31.62 8.54
C SER A 4 13.72 30.70 7.37
N LEU A 5 12.53 30.81 6.78
CA LEU A 5 12.15 30.07 5.56
C LEU A 5 13.10 30.40 4.40
N ASN A 6 13.34 31.69 4.15
CA ASN A 6 14.25 32.15 3.11
C ASN A 6 15.67 31.60 3.27
N ARG A 7 16.20 31.58 4.51
CA ARG A 7 17.50 30.96 4.79
C ARG A 7 17.48 29.45 4.57
N ALA A 8 16.42 28.77 4.99
CA ALA A 8 16.29 27.33 4.82
C ALA A 8 16.22 26.96 3.33
N TRP A 9 15.38 27.64 2.56
CA TRP A 9 15.11 27.30 1.15
C TRP A 9 16.07 27.94 0.15
N TYR A 10 16.97 28.82 0.59
CA TYR A 10 17.76 29.72 -0.26
C TYR A 10 16.86 30.56 -1.19
N ARG A 11 15.85 31.20 -0.61
CA ARG A 11 14.89 32.07 -1.28
C ARG A 11 14.93 33.49 -0.68
N ALA A 12 14.21 34.42 -1.31
CA ALA A 12 14.17 35.82 -0.92
C ALA A 12 12.73 36.38 -0.98
N TYR A 13 11.77 35.60 -0.49
CA TYR A 13 10.37 36.02 -0.40
C TYR A 13 10.22 37.24 0.51
N ARG A 14 9.40 38.19 0.09
CA ARG A 14 9.10 39.41 0.84
C ARG A 14 7.78 39.32 1.60
N ASP A 15 6.90 38.44 1.15
CA ASP A 15 5.59 38.20 1.72
C ASP A 15 5.21 36.72 1.61
N TRP A 16 4.36 36.23 2.51
CA TRP A 16 3.90 34.84 2.49
C TRP A 16 3.08 34.48 1.25
N ASN A 17 2.40 35.44 0.61
CA ASN A 17 1.65 35.19 -0.62
C ASN A 17 2.56 34.87 -1.82
N GLU A 18 3.87 35.13 -1.72
CA GLU A 18 4.85 34.74 -2.75
C GLU A 18 5.27 33.26 -2.63
N VAL A 19 4.99 32.63 -1.48
CA VAL A 19 5.31 31.23 -1.21
C VAL A 19 4.25 30.35 -1.87
N ILE A 20 4.54 29.84 -3.06
CA ILE A 20 3.68 28.93 -3.80
C ILE A 20 4.26 27.51 -3.80
N PRO A 21 3.41 26.47 -3.92
CA PRO A 21 3.87 25.10 -4.10
C PRO A 21 4.82 24.97 -5.30
N PRO A 22 6.01 24.35 -5.12
CA PRO A 22 6.93 24.11 -6.21
C PRO A 22 6.34 23.13 -7.22
N LYS A 23 6.37 23.50 -8.51
CA LYS A 23 5.82 22.67 -9.59
C LYS A 23 6.81 21.67 -10.17
N TYR A 24 8.11 21.95 -10.04
CA TYR A 24 9.20 21.15 -10.58
C TYR A 24 10.49 21.45 -9.82
N VAL A 25 11.41 20.50 -9.85
CA VAL A 25 12.78 20.66 -9.33
C VAL A 25 13.54 21.69 -10.16
N THR A 26 14.27 22.59 -9.50
CA THR A 26 15.10 23.60 -10.17
C THR A 26 16.59 23.28 -10.04
N LEU A 27 17.42 23.85 -10.93
CA LEU A 27 18.88 23.63 -10.92
C LEU A 27 19.57 24.14 -9.63
N SER A 28 18.98 25.07 -8.90
CA SER A 28 19.64 25.76 -7.78
C SER A 28 19.39 25.09 -6.43
N THR A 29 18.13 24.97 -6.04
CA THR A 29 17.70 24.41 -4.75
C THR A 29 16.36 23.71 -4.92
N TRP A 30 16.18 22.65 -4.13
CA TRP A 30 14.98 21.81 -4.08
C TRP A 30 14.48 21.62 -2.65
N ARG A 31 14.96 22.42 -1.68
CA ARG A 31 14.53 22.31 -0.28
C ARG A 31 13.05 22.64 -0.09
N ASP A 32 12.55 23.60 -0.86
CA ASP A 32 11.12 23.90 -0.97
C ASP A 32 10.33 22.69 -1.50
N PHE A 33 10.90 21.95 -2.45
CA PHE A 33 10.30 20.73 -2.98
C PHE A 33 10.27 19.59 -1.95
N VAL A 34 11.30 19.42 -1.13
CA VAL A 34 11.30 18.45 0.00
C VAL A 34 10.17 18.75 0.96
N ASP A 35 10.09 20.00 1.43
CA ASP A 35 9.06 20.42 2.37
C ASP A 35 7.66 20.31 1.74
N TRP A 36 7.53 20.54 0.43
CA TRP A 36 6.28 20.31 -0.28
C TRP A 36 5.88 18.83 -0.31
N GLN A 37 6.81 17.91 -0.58
CA GLN A 37 6.51 16.47 -0.55
C GLN A 37 6.10 16.00 0.86
N LEU A 38 6.84 16.44 1.89
CA LEU A 38 6.50 16.15 3.29
C LEU A 38 5.15 16.74 3.69
N PHE A 39 4.87 17.98 3.29
CA PHE A 39 3.57 18.61 3.51
C PHE A 39 2.44 17.76 2.90
N ASN A 40 2.60 17.20 1.70
CA ASN A 40 1.57 16.34 1.10
C ASN A 40 1.34 15.07 1.93
N VAL A 41 2.40 14.43 2.43
CA VAL A 41 2.28 13.25 3.32
C VAL A 41 1.53 13.61 4.61
N GLU A 42 1.93 14.70 5.26
CA GLU A 42 1.28 15.21 6.47
C GLU A 42 -0.19 15.56 6.21
N LYS A 43 -0.48 16.24 5.09
CA LYS A 43 -1.81 16.67 4.70
C LYS A 43 -2.74 15.49 4.45
N LEU A 44 -2.26 14.43 3.78
CA LEU A 44 -3.00 13.18 3.60
C LEU A 44 -3.33 12.52 4.94
N SER A 45 -2.37 12.49 5.87
CA SER A 45 -2.58 11.94 7.22
C SER A 45 -3.61 12.77 8.00
N GLU A 46 -3.53 14.10 7.91
CA GLU A 46 -4.51 15.00 8.51
C GLU A 46 -5.92 14.79 7.94
N ASP A 47 -6.06 14.63 6.62
CA ASP A 47 -7.35 14.40 5.98
C ASP A 47 -7.95 13.05 6.41
N LEU A 48 -7.14 12.00 6.49
CA LEU A 48 -7.57 10.70 7.01
C LEU A 48 -8.03 10.82 8.47
N LYS A 49 -7.25 11.50 9.30
CA LYS A 49 -7.61 11.77 10.71
C LYS A 49 -8.92 12.55 10.83
N TRP A 50 -9.13 13.55 9.98
CA TRP A 50 -10.38 14.30 9.95
C TRP A 50 -11.56 13.40 9.62
N ARG A 51 -11.44 12.52 8.62
CA ARG A 51 -12.48 11.54 8.26
C ARG A 51 -12.78 10.59 9.43
N VAL A 52 -11.75 10.03 10.06
CA VAL A 52 -11.90 9.13 11.22
C VAL A 52 -12.61 9.84 12.37
N LYS A 53 -12.19 11.07 12.71
CA LYS A 53 -12.86 11.88 13.74
C LYS A 53 -14.31 12.17 13.39
N ALA A 54 -14.62 12.43 12.12
CA ALA A 54 -15.99 12.68 11.69
C ALA A 54 -16.88 11.46 11.89
N VAL A 55 -16.40 10.25 11.53
CA VAL A 55 -17.12 9.00 11.77
C VAL A 55 -17.30 8.75 13.27
N LYS A 56 -16.20 8.81 14.04
CA LYS A 56 -16.21 8.53 15.49
C LYS A 56 -17.04 9.50 16.32
N LYS A 57 -17.36 10.70 15.80
CA LYS A 57 -18.32 11.61 16.46
C LYS A 57 -19.74 11.01 16.55
N ILE A 58 -20.09 10.13 15.62
CA ILE A 58 -21.44 9.55 15.49
C ILE A 58 -21.41 8.07 15.90
N ASP A 59 -20.34 7.35 15.55
CA ASP A 59 -20.19 5.92 15.82
C ASP A 59 -18.86 5.63 16.52
N LEU A 60 -18.92 5.49 17.85
CA LEU A 60 -17.74 5.21 18.68
C LEU A 60 -17.36 3.72 18.69
N GLY A 61 -18.31 2.83 18.37
CA GLY A 61 -18.21 1.40 18.65
C GLY A 61 -17.60 0.58 17.52
N HIS A 62 -17.77 1.01 16.26
CA HIS A 62 -17.28 0.24 15.10
C HIS A 62 -15.88 0.64 14.66
N VAL A 63 -15.15 -0.35 14.14
CA VAL A 63 -13.81 -0.19 13.56
C VAL A 63 -13.87 0.75 12.36
N VAL A 64 -12.97 1.73 12.34
CA VAL A 64 -12.71 2.56 11.16
C VAL A 64 -11.42 2.08 10.51
N SER A 65 -11.53 1.50 9.32
CA SER A 65 -10.38 1.04 8.54
C SER A 65 -10.18 1.86 7.26
N SER A 66 -8.94 1.84 6.77
CA SER A 66 -8.56 2.37 5.46
C SER A 66 -7.32 1.62 4.97
N HIS A 67 -6.96 1.81 3.71
CA HIS A 67 -5.82 1.13 3.10
C HIS A 67 -5.21 1.97 1.96
N SER A 68 -3.94 1.70 1.64
CA SER A 68 -3.28 2.22 0.45
C SER A 68 -3.59 1.36 -0.79
N ALA A 69 -3.60 1.98 -1.98
CA ALA A 69 -3.81 1.26 -3.24
C ALA A 69 -2.69 0.25 -3.54
N ILE A 70 -1.50 0.53 -3.03
CA ILE A 70 -0.37 -0.38 -2.91
C ILE A 70 0.49 0.14 -1.75
N SER A 71 1.22 -0.73 -1.06
CA SER A 71 2.06 -0.31 0.06
C SER A 71 3.01 0.82 -0.33
N SER A 72 3.24 1.75 0.60
CA SER A 72 4.04 2.96 0.40
C SER A 72 5.50 2.68 0.05
N VAL A 73 5.98 1.45 0.28
CA VAL A 73 7.29 0.98 -0.19
C VAL A 73 7.38 0.87 -1.70
N PHE A 74 6.27 0.90 -2.43
CA PHE A 74 6.22 0.86 -3.90
C PHE A 74 5.70 2.15 -4.52
N THR A 75 5.36 3.15 -3.71
CA THR A 75 4.77 4.39 -4.19
C THR A 75 5.75 5.55 -3.96
N PRO A 76 6.28 6.18 -5.01
CA PRO A 76 7.13 7.35 -4.87
C PRO A 76 6.27 8.61 -4.68
N PRO A 77 6.79 9.67 -4.03
CA PRO A 77 6.09 10.94 -3.85
C PRO A 77 5.64 11.62 -5.16
N LEU A 78 6.33 11.33 -6.27
CA LEU A 78 5.99 11.81 -7.62
C LEU A 78 4.86 11.02 -8.30
N SER A 79 4.35 9.96 -7.66
CA SER A 79 3.26 9.15 -8.22
C SER A 79 2.00 9.99 -8.42
N GLY A 80 1.43 9.92 -9.63
CA GLY A 80 0.15 10.58 -9.94
C GLY A 80 -1.05 10.01 -9.17
N TYR A 81 -0.91 8.81 -8.60
CA TYR A 81 -1.93 8.19 -7.75
C TYR A 81 -1.92 8.73 -6.30
N GLY A 82 -1.00 9.64 -5.98
CA GLY A 82 -0.69 10.06 -4.61
C GLY A 82 0.29 9.10 -3.94
N CYS A 83 0.84 9.51 -2.80
CA CYS A 83 1.83 8.74 -2.03
C CYS A 83 1.52 8.85 -0.54
N PRO A 84 0.54 8.10 -0.01
CA PRO A 84 0.40 7.97 1.43
C PRO A 84 1.64 7.26 1.99
N ASP A 85 2.21 7.78 3.07
CA ASP A 85 3.17 7.03 3.87
C ASP A 85 2.38 6.08 4.79
N ASP A 86 2.57 4.77 4.64
CA ASP A 86 1.78 3.78 5.39
C ASP A 86 1.95 3.93 6.91
N TRP A 87 3.14 4.32 7.40
CA TRP A 87 3.39 4.54 8.82
C TRP A 87 2.68 5.79 9.34
N GLU A 88 2.54 6.85 8.54
CA GLU A 88 1.76 8.04 8.89
C GLU A 88 0.25 7.81 8.80
N MET A 89 -0.21 6.99 7.85
CA MET A 89 -1.64 6.69 7.70
C MET A 89 -2.13 5.72 8.78
N ALA A 90 -1.34 4.69 9.10
CA ALA A 90 -1.69 3.69 10.10
C ALA A 90 -1.93 4.29 11.50
N LYS A 91 -1.30 5.44 11.81
CA LYS A 91 -1.58 6.20 13.04
C LYS A 91 -3.05 6.60 13.19
N GLN A 92 -3.74 6.88 12.08
CA GLN A 92 -5.00 7.62 12.09
C GLN A 92 -6.25 6.74 12.17
N VAL A 93 -6.15 5.46 11.79
CA VAL A 93 -7.27 4.51 11.72
C VAL A 93 -7.20 3.45 12.81
N ASP A 94 -8.29 2.72 13.06
CA ASP A 94 -8.26 1.58 14.00
C ASP A 94 -7.51 0.38 13.38
N VAL A 95 -7.66 0.19 12.07
CA VAL A 95 -7.01 -0.87 11.28
C VAL A 95 -6.55 -0.29 9.94
N TRP A 96 -5.26 -0.46 9.62
CA TRP A 96 -4.68 -0.09 8.33
C TRP A 96 -4.57 -1.29 7.39
N GLY A 97 -4.21 -1.04 6.13
CA GLY A 97 -4.05 -2.09 5.14
C GLY A 97 -3.43 -1.61 3.84
N THR A 98 -3.29 -2.54 2.91
CA THR A 98 -2.96 -2.28 1.50
C THR A 98 -3.92 -3.06 0.62
N SER A 99 -4.01 -2.70 -0.65
CA SER A 99 -4.43 -3.62 -1.69
C SER A 99 -3.27 -4.50 -2.15
N LEU A 100 -3.57 -5.73 -2.56
CA LEU A 100 -2.61 -6.68 -3.13
C LEU A 100 -3.17 -7.26 -4.43
N TYR A 101 -2.57 -6.87 -5.57
CA TYR A 101 -2.92 -7.38 -6.90
C TYR A 101 -1.73 -8.02 -7.63
N PRO A 102 -1.42 -9.30 -7.35
CA PRO A 102 -0.21 -9.93 -7.89
C PRO A 102 -0.22 -10.21 -9.39
N LYS A 103 -1.37 -10.24 -10.04
CA LYS A 103 -1.55 -10.45 -11.48
C LYS A 103 -2.32 -9.28 -12.11
N HIS A 104 -2.05 -8.06 -11.65
CA HIS A 104 -2.59 -6.88 -12.32
C HIS A 104 -1.84 -6.61 -13.63
N ILE A 105 -2.02 -5.41 -14.17
CA ILE A 105 -1.34 -4.92 -15.36
C ILE A 105 -0.16 -4.05 -14.95
N GLY A 106 0.95 -4.18 -15.67
CA GLY A 106 2.13 -3.36 -15.48
C GLY A 106 3.40 -4.13 -15.83
N GLU A 107 4.50 -3.40 -16.01
CA GLU A 107 5.79 -3.99 -16.37
C GLU A 107 6.36 -4.89 -15.26
N SER A 108 6.02 -4.61 -14.01
CA SER A 108 6.43 -5.41 -12.84
C SER A 108 5.48 -6.57 -12.53
N MET A 109 4.48 -6.83 -13.39
CA MET A 109 3.49 -7.88 -13.19
C MET A 109 3.80 -9.12 -14.06
N PRO A 110 3.48 -10.34 -13.58
CA PRO A 110 2.96 -10.65 -12.25
C PRO A 110 4.02 -10.47 -11.15
N LEU A 111 3.58 -10.02 -9.97
CA LEU A 111 4.45 -9.96 -8.78
C LEU A 111 4.89 -11.37 -8.40
N ASP A 112 6.18 -11.57 -8.14
CA ASP A 112 6.69 -12.83 -7.60
C ASP A 112 6.48 -12.94 -6.07
N SER A 113 6.99 -14.00 -5.44
CA SER A 113 6.85 -14.20 -3.98
C SER A 113 7.58 -13.16 -3.15
N VAL A 114 8.66 -12.58 -3.66
CA VAL A 114 9.47 -11.56 -2.97
C VAL A 114 8.70 -10.26 -2.92
N TRP A 115 8.20 -9.77 -4.05
CA TRP A 115 7.44 -8.52 -4.11
C TRP A 115 6.14 -8.59 -3.30
N ARG A 116 5.42 -9.72 -3.38
CA ARG A 116 4.26 -9.97 -2.51
C ARG A 116 4.63 -9.98 -1.03
N GLY A 117 5.77 -10.59 -0.68
CA GLY A 117 6.28 -10.65 0.69
C GLY A 117 6.57 -9.26 1.24
N VAL A 118 7.37 -8.47 0.52
CA VAL A 118 7.70 -7.08 0.86
C VAL A 118 6.42 -6.25 1.10
N ALA A 119 5.42 -6.37 0.21
CA ALA A 119 4.14 -5.65 0.36
C ALA A 119 3.46 -5.97 1.69
N LEU A 120 3.36 -7.25 2.02
CA LEU A 120 2.65 -7.76 3.18
C LEU A 120 3.40 -7.48 4.48
N ASP A 121 4.71 -7.69 4.49
CA ASP A 121 5.55 -7.44 5.66
C ASP A 121 5.65 -5.94 5.96
N ALA A 122 5.79 -5.06 4.94
CA ALA A 122 5.72 -3.61 5.15
C ALA A 122 4.35 -3.13 5.67
N THR A 123 3.26 -3.72 5.17
CA THR A 123 1.90 -3.41 5.67
C THR A 123 1.71 -3.86 7.11
N ARG A 124 2.25 -5.03 7.49
CA ARG A 124 2.30 -5.48 8.88
C ARG A 124 3.11 -4.49 9.72
N SER A 125 4.36 -4.22 9.35
CA SER A 125 5.30 -3.39 10.11
C SER A 125 4.77 -1.97 10.34
N SER A 126 4.12 -1.36 9.34
CA SER A 126 3.48 -0.04 9.50
C SER A 126 2.33 -0.04 10.49
N SER A 127 1.57 -1.12 10.58
CA SER A 127 0.45 -1.26 11.52
C SER A 127 0.95 -1.62 12.93
N ASP A 128 1.87 -2.57 13.04
CA ASP A 128 2.48 -3.03 14.30
C ASP A 128 3.25 -1.90 15.00
N ALA A 129 3.86 -0.98 14.24
CA ALA A 129 4.50 0.23 14.79
C ALA A 129 3.56 1.10 15.64
N HIS A 130 2.24 0.93 15.48
CA HIS A 130 1.21 1.61 16.28
C HIS A 130 0.38 0.65 17.14
N GLY A 131 0.83 -0.60 17.29
CA GLY A 131 0.15 -1.65 18.06
C GLY A 131 -1.19 -2.07 17.45
N LYS A 132 -1.32 -2.01 16.12
CA LYS A 132 -2.57 -2.30 15.40
C LYS A 132 -2.40 -3.50 14.48
N ASP A 133 -3.47 -4.28 14.35
CA ASP A 133 -3.55 -5.28 13.30
C ASP A 133 -3.77 -4.62 11.93
N TYR A 134 -3.55 -5.38 10.85
CA TYR A 134 -3.82 -4.93 9.48
C TYR A 134 -4.78 -5.87 8.75
N TRP A 135 -5.48 -5.32 7.77
CA TRP A 135 -6.31 -6.06 6.81
C TRP A 135 -5.76 -5.89 5.39
N LEU A 136 -5.99 -6.86 4.52
CA LEU A 136 -5.96 -6.59 3.09
C LEU A 136 -7.28 -5.92 2.71
N GLY A 137 -7.22 -4.62 2.43
CA GLY A 137 -8.36 -3.81 2.04
C GLY A 137 -8.95 -4.28 0.72
N GLU A 138 -8.08 -4.76 -0.19
CA GLU A 138 -8.45 -5.44 -1.41
C GLU A 138 -7.43 -6.54 -1.72
N LEU A 139 -7.92 -7.75 -1.98
CA LEU A 139 -7.14 -8.87 -2.46
C LEU A 139 -7.67 -9.27 -3.83
N GLN A 140 -6.80 -9.24 -4.84
CA GLN A 140 -7.18 -9.61 -6.19
C GLN A 140 -7.84 -10.97 -6.24
N CYS A 141 -8.99 -11.03 -6.93
CA CYS A 141 -9.74 -12.27 -7.01
C CYS A 141 -10.31 -12.58 -8.41
N GLY A 142 -10.06 -11.70 -9.37
CA GLY A 142 -10.29 -11.87 -10.80
C GLY A 142 -9.21 -11.18 -11.62
N ASP A 143 -9.34 -11.28 -12.94
CA ASP A 143 -8.31 -10.86 -13.89
C ASP A 143 -8.14 -9.34 -13.88
N GLY A 144 -6.89 -8.86 -13.92
CA GLY A 144 -6.62 -7.43 -13.97
C GLY A 144 -7.00 -6.84 -15.33
N VAL A 145 -7.72 -5.72 -15.33
CA VAL A 145 -8.11 -5.01 -16.56
C VAL A 145 -7.87 -3.51 -16.40
N GLU A 146 -7.31 -2.88 -17.43
CA GLU A 146 -7.14 -1.43 -17.52
C GLU A 146 -7.18 -1.00 -19.00
N GLY A 147 -8.32 -0.42 -19.40
CA GLY A 147 -8.64 -0.11 -20.78
C GLY A 147 -8.67 -1.36 -21.65
N ILE A 148 -7.71 -1.46 -22.55
CA ILE A 148 -7.53 -2.61 -23.47
C ILE A 148 -6.38 -3.53 -23.04
N ARG A 149 -5.80 -3.29 -21.86
CA ARG A 149 -4.75 -4.14 -21.29
C ARG A 149 -5.40 -5.18 -20.39
N PHE A 150 -4.91 -6.41 -20.48
CA PHE A 150 -5.39 -7.56 -19.73
C PHE A 150 -4.21 -8.21 -19.02
N GLY A 151 -4.35 -8.42 -17.72
CA GLY A 151 -3.39 -9.15 -16.90
C GLY A 151 -3.48 -10.66 -17.14
N GLU A 152 -2.60 -11.41 -16.49
CA GLU A 152 -2.66 -12.86 -16.52
C GLU A 152 -3.94 -13.39 -15.83
N PRO A 153 -4.53 -14.50 -16.34
CA PRO A 153 -5.67 -15.12 -15.68
C PRO A 153 -5.38 -15.52 -14.24
N VAL A 154 -6.32 -15.20 -13.35
CA VAL A 154 -6.30 -15.62 -11.95
C VAL A 154 -6.90 -17.01 -11.83
N THR A 155 -6.22 -17.86 -11.07
CA THR A 155 -6.61 -19.26 -10.84
C THR A 155 -7.09 -19.52 -9.40
N PRO A 156 -7.77 -20.63 -9.12
CA PRO A 156 -8.11 -21.04 -7.75
C PRO A 156 -6.88 -21.23 -6.84
N GLN A 157 -5.73 -21.59 -7.41
CA GLN A 157 -4.47 -21.76 -6.71
C GLN A 157 -3.90 -20.40 -6.30
N ASP A 158 -3.98 -19.40 -7.18
CA ASP A 158 -3.58 -18.02 -6.88
C ASP A 158 -4.34 -17.47 -5.67
N ILE A 159 -5.68 -17.62 -5.67
CA ILE A 159 -6.54 -17.20 -4.55
C ILE A 159 -6.05 -17.79 -3.23
N GLN A 160 -5.81 -19.10 -3.20
CA GLN A 160 -5.35 -19.78 -1.98
C GLN A 160 -3.96 -19.30 -1.57
N MET A 161 -3.03 -19.23 -2.51
CA MET A 161 -1.65 -18.79 -2.25
C MET A 161 -1.61 -17.39 -1.66
N TRP A 162 -2.33 -16.44 -2.26
CA TRP A 162 -2.30 -15.05 -1.80
C TRP A 162 -3.00 -14.87 -0.45
N SER A 163 -4.12 -15.57 -0.24
CA SER A 163 -4.85 -15.52 1.04
C SER A 163 -3.98 -16.07 2.18
N TRP A 164 -3.38 -17.25 1.99
CA TRP A 164 -2.52 -17.84 3.00
C TRP A 164 -1.22 -17.09 3.19
N SER A 165 -0.69 -16.44 2.14
CA SER A 165 0.51 -15.58 2.26
C SER A 165 0.27 -14.38 3.17
N ALA A 166 -0.92 -13.75 3.07
CA ALA A 166 -1.32 -12.65 3.93
C ALA A 166 -1.55 -13.11 5.38
N ILE A 167 -2.26 -14.22 5.57
CA ILE A 167 -2.52 -14.79 6.91
C ILE A 167 -1.22 -15.20 7.59
N ALA A 168 -0.28 -15.84 6.86
CA ALA A 168 1.03 -16.20 7.40
C ALA A 168 1.85 -14.99 7.87
N ARG A 169 1.56 -13.80 7.31
CA ARG A 169 2.16 -12.51 7.68
C ARG A 169 1.29 -11.70 8.63
N GLY A 170 0.33 -12.33 9.30
CA GLY A 170 -0.42 -11.72 10.40
C GLY A 170 -1.68 -10.95 10.00
N ALA A 171 -2.13 -11.01 8.74
CA ALA A 171 -3.37 -10.34 8.32
C ALA A 171 -4.57 -10.82 9.16
N LYS A 172 -5.38 -9.87 9.65
CA LYS A 172 -6.60 -10.15 10.44
C LYS A 172 -7.90 -9.97 9.66
N GLY A 173 -7.80 -9.58 8.40
CA GLY A 173 -8.94 -9.39 7.51
C GLY A 173 -8.49 -9.52 6.06
N LEU A 174 -9.32 -10.16 5.23
CA LEU A 174 -9.11 -10.34 3.80
C LEU A 174 -10.38 -9.94 3.06
N ASN A 175 -10.27 -8.94 2.20
CA ASN A 175 -11.39 -8.45 1.42
C ASN A 175 -11.13 -8.77 -0.06
N TYR A 176 -11.80 -9.76 -0.63
CA TYR A 176 -11.66 -10.07 -2.06
C TYR A 176 -12.31 -8.99 -2.91
N TYR A 177 -11.52 -8.36 -3.78
CA TYR A 177 -12.01 -7.33 -4.69
C TYR A 177 -12.04 -7.84 -6.14
N ALA A 178 -13.19 -7.83 -6.82
CA ALA A 178 -14.55 -7.49 -6.38
C ALA A 178 -15.48 -8.70 -6.45
N TRP A 179 -16.66 -8.66 -5.82
CA TRP A 179 -17.63 -9.75 -5.93
C TRP A 179 -18.06 -9.96 -7.39
N TYR A 180 -18.68 -8.95 -7.99
CA TYR A 180 -18.98 -8.91 -9.43
C TYR A 180 -17.83 -8.24 -10.20
N PRO A 181 -17.61 -8.62 -11.47
CA PRO A 181 -16.73 -7.85 -12.34
C PRO A 181 -17.23 -6.43 -12.51
N MET A 182 -16.31 -5.48 -12.71
CA MET A 182 -16.68 -4.08 -12.88
C MET A 182 -17.54 -3.90 -14.14
N SER A 183 -18.65 -3.16 -14.01
CA SER A 183 -19.65 -3.04 -15.08
C SER A 183 -19.41 -1.86 -16.05
N CYS A 184 -18.53 -0.93 -15.69
CA CYS A 184 -18.23 0.27 -16.47
C CYS A 184 -16.85 0.85 -16.10
N GLY A 185 -16.40 1.86 -16.84
CA GLY A 185 -15.10 2.49 -16.65
C GLY A 185 -13.97 1.75 -17.38
N TYR A 186 -12.74 2.19 -17.15
CA TYR A 186 -11.57 1.58 -17.80
C TYR A 186 -11.26 0.18 -17.23
N GLU A 187 -11.84 -0.21 -16.10
CA GLU A 187 -11.63 -1.52 -15.46
C GLU A 187 -12.74 -2.54 -15.80
N ASN A 188 -13.63 -2.19 -16.72
CA ASN A 188 -14.79 -3.02 -17.11
C ASN A 188 -14.38 -4.47 -17.40
N SER A 189 -15.17 -5.42 -16.92
CA SER A 189 -14.99 -6.88 -16.99
C SER A 189 -13.90 -7.47 -16.08
N GLY A 190 -13.07 -6.66 -15.43
CA GLY A 190 -12.00 -7.12 -14.55
C GLY A 190 -12.45 -7.47 -13.12
N PHE A 191 -11.50 -8.05 -12.38
CA PHE A 191 -11.47 -8.23 -10.91
C PHE A 191 -12.53 -9.11 -10.26
N GLY A 192 -13.63 -9.46 -10.95
CA GLY A 192 -14.74 -10.20 -10.37
C GLY A 192 -14.38 -11.61 -9.86
N LEU A 193 -14.84 -11.92 -8.65
CA LEU A 193 -14.78 -13.25 -8.04
C LEU A 193 -15.78 -14.20 -8.70
N ILE A 194 -16.94 -13.69 -9.09
CA ILE A 194 -17.97 -14.43 -9.83
C ILE A 194 -18.13 -13.88 -11.25
N ASN A 195 -18.89 -14.59 -12.08
CA ASN A 195 -19.18 -14.15 -13.44
C ASN A 195 -20.27 -13.06 -13.46
N LEU A 196 -20.33 -12.29 -14.55
CA LEU A 196 -21.36 -11.25 -14.77
C LEU A 196 -22.79 -11.81 -14.75
N ASP A 197 -22.98 -13.07 -15.15
CA ASP A 197 -24.27 -13.77 -15.14
C ASP A 197 -24.67 -14.30 -13.75
N GLY A 198 -23.84 -14.08 -12.72
CA GLY A 198 -24.07 -14.57 -11.36
C GLY A 198 -23.49 -15.95 -11.07
N ASN A 199 -22.90 -16.64 -12.05
CA ASN A 199 -22.37 -17.98 -11.83
C ASN A 199 -21.11 -17.96 -10.94
N ILE A 200 -21.09 -18.89 -9.99
CA ILE A 200 -19.97 -19.08 -9.05
C ILE A 200 -18.79 -19.71 -9.77
N THR A 201 -17.65 -19.03 -9.74
CA THR A 201 -16.40 -19.53 -10.34
C THR A 201 -15.66 -20.49 -9.41
N GLU A 202 -14.68 -21.23 -9.94
CA GLU A 202 -13.77 -22.04 -9.12
C GLU A 202 -12.89 -21.18 -8.18
N ARG A 203 -12.59 -19.93 -8.57
CA ARG A 203 -11.91 -18.96 -7.69
C ARG A 203 -12.77 -18.61 -6.48
N ALA A 204 -14.06 -18.36 -6.68
CA ALA A 204 -15.02 -18.11 -5.60
C ALA A 204 -15.12 -19.31 -4.66
N ARG A 205 -15.15 -20.54 -5.21
CA ARG A 205 -15.13 -21.76 -4.39
C ARG A 205 -13.85 -21.90 -3.58
N ALA A 206 -12.70 -21.53 -4.14
CA ALA A 206 -11.41 -21.55 -3.45
C ALA A 206 -11.35 -20.52 -2.31
N ALA A 207 -11.78 -19.27 -2.57
CA ALA A 207 -11.93 -18.25 -1.52
C ALA A 207 -12.85 -18.74 -0.40
N GLY A 208 -13.99 -19.34 -0.75
CA GLY A 208 -14.91 -19.93 0.23
C GLY A 208 -14.32 -21.10 1.02
N LYS A 209 -13.39 -21.89 0.44
CA LYS A 209 -12.66 -22.93 1.19
C LYS A 209 -11.73 -22.31 2.24
N VAL A 210 -10.97 -21.28 1.85
CA VAL A 210 -10.11 -20.52 2.77
C VAL A 210 -10.94 -19.94 3.92
N ALA A 211 -12.03 -19.24 3.60
CA ALA A 211 -12.92 -18.63 4.59
C ALA A 211 -13.49 -19.66 5.58
N ARG A 212 -13.93 -20.83 5.11
CA ARG A 212 -14.43 -21.90 6.00
C ARG A 212 -13.35 -22.41 6.96
N ILE A 213 -12.11 -22.57 6.51
CA ILE A 213 -11.01 -23.01 7.37
C ILE A 213 -10.72 -21.95 8.43
N ILE A 214 -10.72 -20.67 8.06
CA ILE A 214 -10.51 -19.57 9.00
C ILE A 214 -11.64 -19.53 10.04
N ASP A 215 -12.90 -19.58 9.60
CA ASP A 215 -14.07 -19.51 10.47
C ASP A 215 -14.11 -20.65 11.50
N GLN A 216 -13.83 -21.88 11.06
CA GLN A 216 -13.74 -23.05 11.94
C GLN A 216 -12.61 -22.95 12.97
N ASN A 217 -11.60 -22.11 12.73
CA ASN A 217 -10.42 -21.94 13.58
C ASN A 217 -10.24 -20.46 14.00
N MET A 218 -11.34 -19.68 14.07
CA MET A 218 -11.29 -18.22 14.19
C MET A 218 -10.46 -17.76 15.38
N ASN A 219 -10.61 -18.43 16.53
CA ASN A 219 -9.86 -18.11 17.75
C ASN A 219 -8.34 -18.24 17.55
N VAL A 220 -7.88 -19.20 16.74
CA VAL A 220 -6.45 -19.36 16.43
C VAL A 220 -5.98 -18.21 15.55
N PHE A 221 -6.69 -17.93 14.46
CA PHE A 221 -6.27 -16.90 13.49
C PHE A 221 -6.34 -15.48 14.04
N LEU A 222 -7.27 -15.19 14.95
CA LEU A 222 -7.33 -13.88 15.63
C LEU A 222 -6.18 -13.70 16.62
N ASN A 223 -5.76 -14.74 17.34
CA ASN A 223 -4.74 -14.61 18.39
C ASN A 223 -3.31 -14.89 17.95
N VAL A 224 -3.10 -15.64 16.85
CA VAL A 224 -1.75 -15.94 16.36
C VAL A 224 -1.04 -14.64 15.93
N LYS A 225 0.22 -14.50 16.30
CA LYS A 225 1.09 -13.41 15.82
C LYS A 225 2.19 -14.01 14.95
N SER A 226 2.68 -13.23 13.99
CA SER A 226 3.84 -13.64 13.19
C SER A 226 5.04 -13.88 14.12
N PRO A 227 5.96 -14.80 13.76
CA PRO A 227 7.20 -14.96 14.49
C PRO A 227 7.91 -13.62 14.60
N GLN A 228 8.47 -13.33 15.79
CA GLN A 228 9.24 -12.11 16.00
C GLN A 228 10.44 -12.10 15.03
N ALA A 229 10.55 -11.05 14.23
CA ALA A 229 11.70 -10.86 13.37
C ALA A 229 12.94 -10.46 14.20
N GLU A 230 14.09 -10.99 13.82
CA GLU A 230 15.40 -10.58 14.35
C GLU A 230 16.13 -9.64 13.40
N VAL A 231 15.55 -9.39 12.21
CA VAL A 231 16.11 -8.56 11.14
C VAL A 231 15.08 -7.51 10.74
N GLY A 232 15.51 -6.25 10.69
CA GLY A 232 14.70 -5.14 10.15
C GLY A 232 15.26 -4.64 8.82
N ILE A 233 14.39 -4.42 7.84
CA ILE A 233 14.72 -3.75 6.57
C ILE A 233 14.19 -2.32 6.63
N VAL A 234 15.10 -1.35 6.57
CA VAL A 234 14.75 0.06 6.82
C VAL A 234 14.11 0.70 5.59
N TYR A 235 12.83 1.01 5.68
CA TYR A 235 12.15 1.97 4.80
C TYR A 235 12.35 3.40 5.31
N ASN A 236 12.62 4.32 4.38
CA ASN A 236 12.70 5.75 4.69
C ASN A 236 12.16 6.58 3.52
N ILE A 237 11.03 7.26 3.74
CA ILE A 237 10.41 8.13 2.73
C ILE A 237 11.34 9.25 2.23
N TYR A 238 12.27 9.72 3.07
CA TYR A 238 13.27 10.70 2.66
C TYR A 238 14.15 10.18 1.52
N SER A 239 14.45 8.87 1.45
CA SER A 239 15.21 8.29 0.33
C SER A 239 14.48 8.49 -0.99
N TYR A 240 13.16 8.29 -1.02
CA TYR A 240 12.33 8.53 -2.20
C TYR A 240 12.27 10.01 -2.55
N ILE A 241 12.07 10.87 -1.55
CA ILE A 241 12.02 12.33 -1.74
C ILE A 241 13.36 12.86 -2.30
N MET A 242 14.50 12.38 -1.79
CA MET A 242 15.82 12.81 -2.27
C MET A 242 16.06 12.42 -3.73
N LEU A 243 15.64 11.24 -4.16
CA LEU A 243 15.75 10.83 -5.57
C LEU A 243 14.82 11.66 -6.46
N ALA A 244 13.59 11.93 -6.01
CA ALA A 244 12.68 12.85 -6.71
C ALA A 244 13.30 14.26 -6.85
N CYS A 245 13.91 14.77 -5.78
CA CYS A 245 14.64 16.04 -5.78
C CYS A 245 15.89 16.02 -6.69
N SER A 246 16.45 14.85 -6.96
CA SER A 246 17.59 14.66 -7.86
C SER A 246 17.19 14.55 -9.33
N ARG A 247 15.91 14.79 -9.65
CA ARG A 247 15.30 14.70 -10.99
C ARG A 247 15.17 13.28 -11.53
N GLU A 248 15.17 12.27 -10.66
CA GLU A 248 14.79 10.92 -11.06
C GLU A 248 13.30 10.84 -11.37
N TRP A 249 12.95 9.97 -12.31
CA TRP A 249 11.57 9.71 -12.71
C TRP A 249 10.90 8.76 -11.71
N ALA A 250 9.58 8.83 -11.58
CA ALA A 250 8.84 8.09 -10.56
C ALA A 250 9.05 6.57 -10.65
N ASP A 251 9.02 6.02 -11.87
CA ASP A 251 9.33 4.62 -12.19
C ASP A 251 10.76 4.24 -11.78
N GLU A 252 11.74 5.09 -12.09
CA GLU A 252 13.14 4.82 -11.73
C GLU A 252 13.37 4.87 -10.22
N ILE A 253 12.68 5.75 -9.49
CA ILE A 253 12.74 5.78 -8.02
C ILE A 253 12.29 4.45 -7.42
N VAL A 254 11.19 3.88 -7.94
CA VAL A 254 10.71 2.56 -7.52
C VAL A 254 11.73 1.49 -7.87
N ASN A 255 12.28 1.52 -9.09
CA ASN A 255 13.30 0.57 -9.51
C ASN A 255 14.56 0.61 -8.63
N ILE A 256 14.98 1.79 -8.16
CA ILE A 256 16.15 1.93 -7.29
C ILE A 256 15.81 1.49 -5.87
N VAL A 257 14.81 2.12 -5.24
CA VAL A 257 14.59 1.94 -3.80
C VAL A 257 13.88 0.61 -3.54
N SER A 258 12.76 0.36 -4.20
CA SER A 258 11.96 -0.84 -3.94
C SER A 258 12.69 -2.11 -4.36
N SER A 259 13.46 -2.09 -5.46
CA SER A 259 14.27 -3.26 -5.83
C SER A 259 15.44 -3.49 -4.87
N SER A 260 16.02 -2.44 -4.29
CA SER A 260 17.05 -2.59 -3.25
C SER A 260 16.47 -3.28 -2.01
N LEU A 261 15.29 -2.85 -1.56
CA LEU A 261 14.56 -3.49 -0.46
C LEU A 261 14.20 -4.94 -0.82
N ALA A 262 13.67 -5.18 -2.01
CA ALA A 262 13.29 -6.50 -2.49
C ALA A 262 14.49 -7.46 -2.64
N GLY A 263 15.66 -6.95 -3.04
CA GLY A 263 16.89 -7.74 -3.15
C GLY A 263 17.38 -8.25 -1.80
N ILE A 264 17.39 -7.39 -0.78
CA ILE A 264 17.72 -7.77 0.60
C ILE A 264 16.67 -8.76 1.13
N TYR A 265 15.39 -8.44 0.94
CA TYR A 265 14.29 -9.29 1.36
C TYR A 265 14.37 -10.68 0.72
N ARG A 266 14.73 -10.78 -0.56
CA ARG A 266 14.89 -12.06 -1.28
C ARG A 266 15.87 -12.99 -0.59
N ALA A 267 17.07 -12.49 -0.27
CA ALA A 267 18.10 -13.28 0.39
C ALA A 267 17.63 -13.83 1.74
N LEU A 268 16.83 -13.05 2.49
CA LEU A 268 16.29 -13.46 3.78
C LEU A 268 15.11 -14.43 3.62
N LEU A 269 14.24 -14.22 2.62
CA LEU A 269 13.11 -15.10 2.32
C LEU A 269 13.59 -16.50 1.91
N GLU A 270 14.63 -16.60 1.08
CA GLU A 270 15.18 -17.88 0.62
C GLU A 270 15.68 -18.77 1.78
N GLU A 271 16.15 -18.14 2.85
CA GLU A 271 16.57 -18.80 4.10
C GLU A 271 15.45 -18.92 5.14
N ASN A 272 14.22 -18.52 4.80
CA ASN A 272 13.05 -18.47 5.70
C ASN A 272 13.29 -17.61 6.96
N ILE A 273 14.07 -16.54 6.86
CA ILE A 273 14.32 -15.62 7.96
C ILE A 273 13.17 -14.59 8.00
N PRO A 274 12.41 -14.49 9.11
CA PRO A 274 11.39 -13.45 9.28
C PRO A 274 12.02 -12.06 9.33
N VAL A 275 11.35 -11.09 8.70
CA VAL A 275 11.82 -9.69 8.60
C VAL A 275 10.69 -8.73 8.93
N ASP A 276 11.05 -7.60 9.54
CA ASP A 276 10.18 -6.43 9.74
C ASP A 276 10.62 -5.22 8.92
#